data_AF-A0A9X5GS40-F1
#
_entry.id   AF-A0A9X5GS40-F1
#
_cell.length_a   1.000
_cell.length_b   1.000
_cell.length_c   1.000
_cell.angle_alpha   90.00
_cell.angle_beta   90.00
_cell.angle_gamma   90.00
#
_symmetry.space_group_name_H-M   'P 1'
#
loop_
_entity.id
_entity.type
_entity.pdbx_description
1 polymer ?
#
loop_
_entity_poly.entity_id
_entity_poly.type
_entity_poly.pdbx_seq_one_letter_code
_entity_poly.pdbx_strand_id
1 'polypeptide(L)' 'MFSYDSKTASLRQTWTSIKEREMHRGKVGYSGFTIEALYNTFIQTTPRIGFWLDNSSQTPQKTAETILKSNKPI' A
#
# COMPACT_ATOMS: atom_id res chain seq x y z
N MET A 1 21.30 7.63 13.04
CA MET A 1 19.92 7.34 13.48
C MET A 1 18.99 8.00 12.48
N PHE A 2 18.31 7.24 11.62
CA PHE A 2 17.42 7.82 10.61
C PHE A 2 16.21 8.44 11.31
N SER A 3 16.11 9.77 11.29
CA SER A 3 14.90 10.47 11.72
C SER A 3 13.89 10.34 10.58
N TYR A 4 12.84 9.54 10.79
CA TYR A 4 11.77 9.38 9.80
C TYR A 4 10.84 10.59 9.87
N ASP A 5 10.68 11.29 8.74
CA ASP A 5 9.70 12.36 8.58
C ASP A 5 8.29 11.82 8.82
N SER A 6 7.48 12.57 9.58
CA SER A 6 6.07 12.29 9.91
C SER A 6 5.16 12.19 8.69
N LYS A 7 5.69 12.42 7.48
CA LYS A 7 4.98 12.37 6.20
C LYS A 7 5.02 11.02 5.49
N THR A 8 5.73 10.01 6.01
CA THR A 8 5.80 8.70 5.34
C THR A 8 4.50 7.93 5.53
N ALA A 9 3.86 7.53 4.43
CA ALA A 9 2.68 6.66 4.44
C ALA A 9 2.89 5.41 3.57
N SER A 10 2.62 4.23 4.13
CA SER A 10 2.65 2.95 3.43
C SER A 10 1.23 2.44 3.21
N LEU A 11 0.83 2.37 1.94
CA LEU A 11 -0.47 1.83 1.53
C LEU A 11 -0.33 0.35 1.23
N ARG A 12 -1.13 -0.45 1.90
CA ARG A 12 -1.18 -1.89 1.67
C ARG A 12 -2.54 -2.29 1.15
N GLN A 13 -2.54 -3.18 0.17
CA GLN A 13 -3.72 -3.85 -0.33
C GLN A 13 -3.53 -5.34 -0.14
N THR A 14 -4.62 -6.06 0.08
CA THR A 14 -4.57 -7.52 0.05
C THR A 14 -4.14 -8.00 -1.33
N TRP A 15 -3.40 -9.10 -1.37
CA TRP A 15 -2.99 -9.73 -2.63
C TRP A 15 -4.18 -10.07 -3.54
N THR A 16 -5.36 -10.36 -2.96
CA THR A 16 -6.60 -10.61 -3.70
C THR A 16 -7.09 -9.35 -4.43
N SER A 17 -7.07 -8.18 -3.77
CA SER A 17 -7.45 -6.91 -4.38
C SER A 17 -6.47 -6.52 -5.50
N ILE A 18 -5.17 -6.77 -5.29
CA ILE A 18 -4.15 -6.53 -6.33
C ILE A 18 -4.38 -7.45 -7.53
N LYS A 19 -4.65 -8.74 -7.28
CA LYS A 19 -4.93 -9.73 -8.32
C LYS A 19 -6.17 -9.36 -9.14
N GLU A 20 -7.23 -8.92 -8.49
CA GLU A 20 -8.44 -8.44 -9.18
C GLU A 20 -8.13 -7.25 -10.10
N ARG A 21 -7.38 -6.26 -9.60
CA ARG A 21 -7.00 -5.09 -10.40
C ARG A 21 -6.10 -5.45 -11.58
N GLU A 22 -5.18 -6.39 -11.41
CA GLU A 22 -4.33 -6.88 -12.50
C GLU A 22 -5.11 -7.65 -13.57
N MET A 23 -6.15 -8.41 -13.21
CA MET A 23 -7.02 -9.08 -14.20
C MET A 23 -7.73 -8.07 -15.11
N HIS A 24 -8.09 -6.90 -14.58
CA HIS A 24 -8.74 -5.82 -15.34
C HIS A 24 -7.75 -4.95 -16.11
N ARG A 25 -6.45 -5.21 -15.96
CA ARG A 25 -5.40 -4.43 -16.61
C ARG A 25 -5.17 -4.97 -18.02
N GLY A 26 -5.16 -4.10 -19.02
CA GLY A 26 -4.80 -4.48 -20.40
C GLY A 26 -3.31 -4.81 -20.61
N LYS A 27 -2.55 -5.07 -19.54
CA LYS A 27 -1.12 -5.40 -19.55
C LYS A 27 -0.74 -6.22 -18.34
N VAL A 28 0.27 -7.08 -18.50
CA VAL A 28 0.84 -7.88 -17.41
C VAL A 28 1.84 -7.02 -16.63
N GLY A 29 1.53 -6.72 -15.36
CA GLY A 29 2.42 -5.96 -14.46
C GLY A 29 3.40 -6.80 -13.66
N TYR A 30 3.00 -8.03 -13.35
CA TYR A 30 3.73 -8.94 -12.48
C TYR A 30 4.24 -10.11 -13.32
N SER A 31 5.50 -10.04 -13.73
CA SER A 31 6.20 -11.11 -14.45
C SER A 31 7.48 -11.45 -13.69
N GLY A 32 7.81 -12.75 -13.60
CA GLY A 32 8.96 -13.23 -12.81
C GLY A 32 8.68 -13.51 -11.33
N PHE A 33 7.51 -13.11 -10.80
CA PHE A 33 7.05 -13.43 -9.45
C PHE A 33 5.52 -13.45 -9.38
N THR A 34 4.95 -14.22 -8.45
CA THR A 34 3.51 -14.20 -8.19
C THR A 34 3.13 -12.97 -7.35
N ILE A 35 1.88 -12.53 -7.49
CA ILE A 35 1.34 -11.43 -6.68
C ILE A 35 1.38 -11.80 -5.19
N GLU A 36 1.09 -13.05 -4.83
CA GLU A 36 1.15 -13.51 -3.43
C GLU A 36 2.58 -13.46 -2.88
N ALA A 37 3.57 -13.89 -3.65
CA ALA A 37 4.98 -13.90 -3.22
C ALA A 37 5.51 -12.47 -3.00
N LEU A 38 5.17 -11.54 -3.88
CA LEU A 38 5.52 -10.13 -3.71
C LEU A 38 4.86 -9.52 -2.47
N TYR A 39 3.55 -9.77 -2.29
CA TYR A 39 2.82 -9.27 -1.12
C TYR A 39 3.44 -9.78 0.18
N ASN A 40 3.72 -11.09 0.26
CA ASN A 40 4.34 -11.68 1.45
C ASN A 40 5.71 -11.07 1.75
N THR A 41 6.54 -10.91 0.72
CA THR A 41 7.86 -10.28 0.86
C THR A 41 7.73 -8.84 1.33
N PHE A 42 6.85 -8.05 0.70
CA PHE A 42 6.57 -6.66 1.09
C PHE A 42 6.20 -6.53 2.58
N ILE A 43 5.30 -7.39 3.07
CA ILE A 43 4.88 -7.38 4.48
C ILE A 43 6.01 -7.77 5.43
N GLN A 44 6.89 -8.69 5.02
CA GLN A 44 8.01 -9.18 5.84
C GLN A 44 9.19 -8.20 5.87
N THR A 45 9.49 -7.55 4.74
CA THR A 45 10.73 -6.79 4.57
C THR A 45 10.56 -5.28 4.71
N THR A 46 9.33 -4.75 4.62
CA THR A 46 9.10 -3.30 4.71
C THR A 46 8.98 -2.88 6.17
N PRO A 47 9.89 -2.05 6.70
CA PRO A 47 9.80 -1.56 8.07
C PRO A 47 8.50 -0.79 8.29
N ARG A 48 7.84 -1.01 9.44
CA ARG A 48 6.60 -0.30 9.80
C ARG A 48 6.88 1.09 10.37
N ILE A 49 7.34 1.96 9.49
CA ILE A 49 7.65 3.38 9.77
C ILE A 49 6.50 4.27 9.29
N GLY A 50 6.17 5.30 10.07
CA GLY A 50 5.11 6.26 9.71
C GLY A 50 3.69 5.66 9.68
N PHE A 51 2.83 6.20 8.83
CA PHE A 51 1.41 5.84 8.74
C PHE A 51 1.20 4.62 7.85
N TRP A 52 0.61 3.55 8.38
CA TRP A 52 0.30 2.34 7.61
C TRP A 52 -1.21 2.20 7.43
N LEU A 53 -1.68 2.23 6.19
CA LEU A 53 -3.09 2.16 5.86
C LEU A 53 -3.40 0.97 4.97
N ASP A 54 -4.32 0.13 5.43
CA ASP A 54 -4.97 -0.86 4.58
C ASP A 54 -6.05 -0.17 3.73
N ASN A 55 -5.81 -0.11 2.43
CA ASN A 55 -6.71 0.55 1.49
C ASN A 55 -7.27 -0.40 0.43
N SER A 56 -7.29 -1.71 0.71
CA SER A 56 -7.87 -2.71 -0.21
C SER A 56 -9.31 -2.40 -0.60
N SER A 57 -10.11 -1.93 0.35
CA SER A 57 -11.55 -1.66 0.22
C SER A 57 -11.87 -0.16 0.13
N GLN A 58 -10.85 0.69 -0.07
CA GLN A 58 -11.05 2.14 -0.17
C GLN A 58 -10.98 2.61 -1.62
N THR A 59 -11.78 3.63 -1.93
CA THR A 59 -11.59 4.40 -3.15
C THR A 59 -10.32 5.26 -3.05
N PRO A 60 -9.74 5.70 -4.18
CA PRO A 60 -8.61 6.62 -4.17
C PRO A 60 -8.89 7.90 -3.38
N GLN A 61 -10.08 8.48 -3.56
CA GLN A 61 -10.54 9.68 -2.82
C GLN A 61 -10.53 9.44 -1.31
N LYS A 62 -11.11 8.32 -0.85
CA LYS A 62 -11.17 8.00 0.58
C LYS A 62 -9.79 7.76 1.17
N THR A 63 -8.90 7.14 0.40
CA THR A 63 -7.49 6.93 0.79
C THR A 63 -6.80 8.27 1.01
N ALA A 64 -6.93 9.20 0.04
CA ALA A 64 -6.33 10.53 0.13
C ALA A 64 -6.85 11.32 1.35
N GLU A 65 -8.16 11.33 1.57
CA GLU A 65 -8.78 11.96 2.75
C GLU A 65 -8.27 11.36 4.06
N THR A 66 -8.04 10.06 4.11
CA THR A 66 -7.54 9.37 5.31
C THR A 66 -6.11 9.80 5.63
N ILE A 67 -5.25 9.91 4.61
CA ILE A 67 -3.87 10.39 4.76
C ILE A 67 -3.84 11.87 5.19
N LEU A 68 -4.70 12.71 4.61
CA LEU A 68 -4.75 14.13 4.98
C LEU A 68 -5.23 14.33 6.42
N LYS A 69 -6.15 13.49 6.91
CA LYS A 69 -6.60 13.50 8.31
C LYS A 69 -5.53 13.00 9.27
N SER A 70 -4.75 11.98 8.90
CA SER A 70 -3.68 11.46 9.77
C SER A 70 -2.52 12.44 9.93
N ASN A 71 -2.28 13.29 8.94
CA ASN A 71 -1.17 14.25 8.90
C ASN A 71 -1.56 15.66 9.37
N LYS A 72 -2.69 15.81 10.05
CA LYS A 72 -3.11 17.13 10.54
C LYS A 72 -2.24 17.53 11.75
N PRO A 73 -1.56 18.69 11.73
CA PRO A 73 -0.91 19.19 12.95
C PRO A 73 -1.98 19.45 14.02
N ILE A 74 -1.66 19.06 15.26
CA ILE A 74 -2.47 19.33 16.47
C ILE A 74 -2.54 20.84 16.68
#